data_AF-A0A2I0HTZ6-F1
#
_entry.id   AF-A0A2I0HTZ6-F1
#
_cell.length_a   1.000
_cell.length_b   1.000
_cell.length_c   1.000
_cell.angle_alpha   90.00
_cell.angle_beta   90.00
_cell.angle_gamma   90.00
#
_symmetry.space_group_name_H-M   'P 1'
#
loop_
_entity.id
_entity.type
_entity.pdbx_description
1 polymer ?
#
loop_
_entity_poly.entity_id
_entity_poly.type
_entity_poly.pdbx_seq_one_letter_code
_entity_poly.pdbx_strand_id
1 'polypeptide(L)'
;WDERTSVVTPDEDIFYLVALLRSALDNGEETQSLEYLTDQNHRILEFCVQEGIDIKQYLPHYTSEAEWAGHFGAKWDKFRRNKMQFDPKHILATGQGIFKPGLIPQPRAAAW
;
A
#
# COMPACT_ATOMS: atom_id res chain seq x y z
N TRP A 1 -12.73 -15.13 4.93
CA TRP A 1 -12.22 -14.53 3.67
C TRP A 1 -11.56 -15.58 2.82
N ASP A 2 -11.45 -15.39 1.49
CA ASP A 2 -10.89 -16.41 0.59
C ASP A 2 -9.37 -16.20 0.39
N GLU A 3 -8.57 -17.12 0.95
CA GLU A 3 -7.10 -17.15 0.86
C GLU A 3 -6.57 -17.27 -0.58
N ARG A 4 -7.41 -17.70 -1.52
CA ARG A 4 -7.04 -17.81 -2.93
C ARG A 4 -6.89 -16.44 -3.57
N THR A 5 -7.57 -15.42 -3.06
CA THR A 5 -7.52 -14.03 -3.53
C THR A 5 -6.28 -13.28 -3.01
N SER A 6 -5.99 -12.11 -3.60
CA SER A 6 -4.93 -11.21 -3.16
C SER A 6 -5.32 -10.27 -2.02
N VAL A 7 -6.54 -10.39 -1.47
CA VAL A 7 -6.97 -9.52 -0.37
C VAL A 7 -6.20 -9.87 0.91
N VAL A 8 -5.84 -8.84 1.68
CA VAL A 8 -5.15 -8.94 2.96
C VAL A 8 -6.11 -8.47 4.07
N THR A 9 -6.27 -9.29 5.10
CA THR A 9 -7.11 -9.04 6.28
C THR A 9 -6.33 -9.44 7.53
N PRO A 10 -6.73 -8.97 8.72
CA PRO A 10 -6.22 -9.53 9.98
C PRO A 10 -6.46 -11.04 10.07
N ASP A 11 -5.63 -11.75 10.82
CA ASP A 11 -5.71 -13.21 11.01
C ASP A 11 -6.70 -13.57 12.14
N GLU A 12 -7.97 -13.20 11.94
CA GLU A 12 -9.04 -13.39 12.92
C GLU A 12 -10.34 -13.87 12.24
N ASP A 13 -11.14 -14.66 12.97
CA ASP A 13 -12.44 -15.15 12.50
C ASP A 13 -13.46 -14.02 12.32
N ILE A 14 -13.40 -13.02 13.20
CA ILE A 14 -14.22 -11.82 13.19
C ILE A 14 -13.28 -10.64 13.26
N PHE A 15 -13.41 -9.71 12.34
CA PHE A 15 -12.68 -8.44 12.37
C PHE A 15 -13.57 -7.30 11.93
N TYR A 16 -13.11 -6.07 12.19
CA TYR A 16 -13.88 -4.87 11.94
C TYR A 16 -13.29 -4.06 10.79
N LEU A 17 -14.16 -3.53 9.93
CA LEU A 17 -13.81 -2.46 9.01
C LEU A 17 -14.00 -1.12 9.73
N VAL A 18 -12.92 -0.37 9.89
CA VAL A 18 -12.94 1.00 10.40
C VAL A 18 -12.53 1.94 9.27
N ALA A 19 -13.34 2.96 9.00
CA ALA A 19 -13.07 3.94 7.94
C ALA A 19 -13.19 5.36 8.48
N LEU A 20 -12.11 6.14 8.34
CA LEU A 20 -12.09 7.57 8.66
C LEU A 20 -12.33 8.37 7.39
N LEU A 21 -13.59 8.64 7.08
CA LEU A 21 -14.00 9.33 5.85
C LEU A 21 -13.89 10.87 6.01
N ARG A 22 -12.65 11.35 6.15
CA ARG A 22 -12.32 12.76 6.39
C ARG A 22 -12.38 13.59 5.10
N SER A 23 -12.70 14.87 5.21
CA SER A 23 -12.59 15.85 4.12
C SER A 23 -11.59 16.93 4.50
N ALA A 24 -10.53 17.07 3.69
CA ALA A 24 -9.60 18.19 3.81
C ALA A 24 -10.21 19.42 3.14
N LEU A 25 -10.20 20.57 3.80
CA LEU A 25 -10.79 21.82 3.34
C LEU A 25 -9.74 22.93 3.24
N ASP A 26 -9.80 23.70 2.17
CA ASP A 26 -8.96 24.90 1.96
C ASP A 26 -9.75 26.15 2.36
N ASN A 27 -10.10 26.24 3.64
CA ASN A 27 -10.90 27.32 4.22
C ASN A 27 -10.15 28.12 5.30
N GLY A 28 -8.84 27.86 5.47
CA GLY A 28 -8.00 28.46 6.50
C GLY A 28 -8.10 27.81 7.89
N GLU A 29 -8.92 26.77 8.08
CA GLU A 29 -8.98 26.02 9.34
C GLU A 29 -7.88 24.94 9.37
N GLU A 30 -6.86 25.13 10.21
CA GLU A 30 -5.69 24.25 10.28
C GLU A 30 -6.06 22.78 10.56
N THR A 31 -7.03 22.54 11.44
CA THR A 31 -7.53 21.19 11.81
C THR A 31 -8.22 20.46 10.67
N GLN A 32 -8.53 21.15 9.57
CA GLN A 32 -9.12 20.58 8.35
C GLN A 32 -8.13 20.56 7.19
N SER A 33 -6.89 21.00 7.40
CA SER A 33 -5.84 20.94 6.38
C SER A 33 -5.46 19.49 6.05
N LEU A 34 -5.01 19.25 4.81
CA LEU A 34 -4.53 17.93 4.39
C LEU A 34 -3.37 17.46 5.27
N GLU A 35 -2.46 18.36 5.63
CA GLU A 35 -1.29 18.07 6.47
C GLU A 35 -1.72 17.60 7.86
N TYR A 36 -2.58 18.36 8.54
CA TYR A 36 -3.08 17.99 9.87
C TYR A 36 -3.79 16.64 9.88
N LEU A 37 -4.67 16.40 8.90
CA LEU A 37 -5.42 15.14 8.81
C LEU A 37 -4.50 13.95 8.45
N THR A 38 -3.45 14.18 7.66
CA THR A 38 -2.44 13.16 7.34
C THR A 38 -1.59 12.81 8.55
N ASP A 39 -1.13 13.81 9.32
CA ASP A 39 -0.41 13.58 10.58
C ASP A 39 -1.26 12.80 11.60
N GLN A 40 -2.53 13.16 11.73
CA GLN A 40 -3.49 12.41 12.55
C GLN A 40 -3.60 10.94 12.10
N ASN A 41 -3.68 10.66 10.80
CA ASN A 41 -3.73 9.28 10.30
C ASN A 41 -2.46 8.49 10.66
N HIS A 42 -1.28 9.11 10.55
CA HIS A 42 -0.03 8.47 10.97
C HIS A 42 -0.02 8.14 12.46
N ARG A 43 -0.42 9.07 13.33
CA ARG A 43 -0.49 8.83 14.79
C ARG A 43 -1.42 7.69 15.15
N ILE A 44 -2.54 7.53 14.44
CA ILE A 44 -3.47 6.41 14.66
C ILE A 44 -2.80 5.08 14.29
N LEU A 45 -2.09 5.01 13.15
CA LEU A 45 -1.37 3.82 12.73
C LEU A 45 -0.22 3.48 13.69
N GLU A 46 0.54 4.48 14.13
CA GLU A 46 1.61 4.33 15.12
C GLU A 46 1.07 3.78 16.44
N PHE A 47 -0.04 4.32 16.94
CA PHE A 47 -0.71 3.82 18.13
C PHE A 47 -1.09 2.34 17.97
N CYS A 48 -1.69 1.94 16.84
CA CYS A 48 -2.02 0.54 16.60
C CYS A 48 -0.80 -0.37 16.64
N VAL A 49 0.33 0.06 16.07
CA VAL A 49 1.59 -0.69 16.14
C VAL A 49 2.12 -0.79 17.57
N GLN A 50 2.12 0.32 18.32
CA GLN A 50 2.63 0.37 19.70
C GLN A 50 1.83 -0.52 20.65
N GLU A 51 0.51 -0.56 20.49
CA GLU A 51 -0.39 -1.39 21.29
C GLU A 51 -0.51 -2.83 20.78
N GLY A 52 0.20 -3.18 19.70
CA GLY A 52 0.17 -4.53 19.12
C GLY A 52 -1.18 -4.92 18.52
N ILE A 53 -1.98 -3.95 18.07
CA ILE A 53 -3.25 -4.19 17.39
C ILE A 53 -2.92 -4.68 15.96
N ASP A 54 -3.38 -5.88 15.60
CA ASP A 54 -3.19 -6.43 14.24
C ASP A 54 -4.08 -5.70 13.23
N ILE A 55 -3.58 -4.56 12.74
CA ILE A 55 -4.26 -3.79 11.70
C ILE A 55 -3.75 -4.16 10.31
N LYS A 56 -4.69 -4.29 9.37
CA LYS A 56 -4.42 -4.28 7.93
C LYS A 56 -5.14 -3.11 7.30
N GLN A 57 -4.39 -2.19 6.68
CA GLN A 57 -4.99 -1.07 5.96
C GLN A 57 -5.81 -1.59 4.77
N TYR A 58 -7.08 -1.19 4.68
CA TYR A 58 -7.89 -1.36 3.48
C TYR A 58 -7.62 -0.17 2.53
N LEU A 59 -7.41 -0.47 1.24
CA LEU A 59 -6.85 0.49 0.27
C LEU A 59 -5.50 1.08 0.73
N PRO A 60 -4.50 0.21 1.01
CA PRO A 60 -3.22 0.62 1.58
C PRO A 60 -2.43 1.54 0.65
N HIS A 61 -1.68 2.46 1.25
CA HIS A 61 -0.66 3.23 0.55
C HIS A 61 0.69 3.08 1.27
N TYR A 62 1.64 2.44 0.59
CA TYR A 62 3.03 2.31 1.04
C TYR A 62 3.99 2.71 -0.08
N THR A 63 5.19 3.15 0.29
CA THR A 63 6.14 3.76 -0.66
C THR A 63 7.31 2.86 -1.03
N SER A 64 7.46 1.73 -0.33
CA SER A 64 8.51 0.75 -0.58
C SER A 64 7.97 -0.67 -0.71
N GLU A 65 8.66 -1.47 -1.52
CA GLU A 65 8.35 -2.91 -1.68
C GLU A 65 8.48 -3.67 -0.35
N ALA A 66 9.36 -3.21 0.56
CA ALA A 66 9.53 -3.79 1.88
C ALA A 66 8.30 -3.58 2.78
N GLU A 67 7.73 -2.38 2.80
CA GLU A 67 6.47 -2.11 3.50
C GLU A 67 5.32 -2.92 2.91
N TRP A 68 5.25 -3.02 1.59
CA TRP A 68 4.27 -3.87 0.91
C TRP A 68 4.43 -5.35 1.28
N ALA A 69 5.66 -5.86 1.32
CA ALA A 69 5.94 -7.22 1.76
C ALA A 69 5.48 -7.45 3.21
N GLY A 70 5.72 -6.48 4.11
CA GLY A 70 5.20 -6.50 5.48
C GLY A 70 3.67 -6.52 5.53
N HIS A 71 3.00 -5.72 4.71
CA HIS A 71 1.54 -5.71 4.60
C HIS A 71 0.99 -7.07 4.18
N PHE A 72 1.48 -7.62 3.05
CA PHE A 72 1.04 -8.91 2.51
C PHE A 72 1.43 -10.10 3.40
N GLY A 73 2.51 -9.99 4.19
CA GLY A 73 3.01 -11.05 5.07
C GLY A 73 3.23 -12.36 4.31
N ALA A 74 2.64 -13.46 4.81
CA ALA A 74 2.76 -14.78 4.19
C ALA A 74 2.26 -14.86 2.74
N LYS A 75 1.40 -13.92 2.29
CA LYS A 75 0.89 -13.89 0.91
C LYS A 75 1.88 -13.25 -0.08
N TRP A 76 2.95 -12.61 0.39
CA TRP A 76 3.85 -11.80 -0.45
C TRP A 76 4.45 -12.59 -1.62
N ASP A 77 4.98 -13.79 -1.37
CA ASP A 77 5.60 -14.59 -2.41
C ASP A 77 4.61 -15.03 -3.50
N LYS A 78 3.37 -15.36 -3.11
CA LYS A 78 2.30 -15.68 -4.07
C LYS A 78 1.93 -14.45 -4.88
N PHE A 79 1.80 -13.28 -4.25
CA PHE A 79 1.50 -12.03 -4.93
C PHE A 79 2.58 -11.66 -5.96
N ARG A 80 3.86 -11.77 -5.58
CA ARG A 80 5.01 -11.53 -6.46
C ARG A 80 5.05 -12.51 -7.64
N ARG A 81 4.79 -13.80 -7.41
CA ARG A 81 4.68 -14.80 -8.49
C ARG A 81 3.57 -14.45 -9.49
N ASN A 82 2.39 -14.06 -8.98
CA ASN A 82 1.29 -13.62 -9.84
C ASN A 82 1.65 -12.36 -10.64
N LYS A 83 2.34 -11.38 -10.01
CA LYS A 83 2.83 -10.19 -10.72
C LYS A 83 3.74 -10.58 -11.88
N MET A 84 4.71 -11.47 -11.66
CA MET A 84 5.61 -11.93 -12.72
C MET A 84 4.89 -12.71 -13.82
N GLN A 85 3.84 -13.45 -13.49
CA GLN A 85 3.06 -14.20 -14.47
C GLN A 85 2.20 -13.29 -15.36
N PHE A 86 1.58 -12.26 -14.78
CA PHE A 86 0.55 -11.47 -15.48
C PHE A 86 0.99 -10.06 -15.88
N ASP A 87 2.02 -9.49 -15.23
CA ASP A 87 2.61 -8.19 -15.57
C ASP A 87 4.13 -8.18 -15.30
N PRO A 88 4.92 -8.98 -16.03
CA PRO A 88 6.38 -9.11 -15.83
C PRO A 88 7.17 -7.82 -16.10
N LYS A 89 6.57 -6.83 -16.78
CA LYS A 89 7.19 -5.54 -17.08
C LYS A 89 6.79 -4.44 -16.09
N HIS A 90 5.93 -4.75 -15.13
CA HIS A 90 5.39 -3.84 -14.12
C HIS A 90 4.75 -2.58 -14.73
N ILE A 91 4.02 -2.71 -15.83
CA ILE A 91 3.41 -1.56 -16.53
C ILE A 91 2.03 -1.20 -15.96
N LEU A 92 1.37 -2.14 -15.27
CA LEU A 92 0.02 -1.95 -14.77
C LEU A 92 0.03 -1.40 -13.34
N ALA A 93 -0.88 -0.44 -13.11
CA ALA A 93 -1.18 0.13 -11.79
C ALA A 93 0.04 0.65 -11.01
N THR A 94 0.97 1.32 -11.71
CA THR A 94 2.21 1.87 -11.13
C THR A 94 1.96 2.84 -9.97
N GLY A 95 0.82 3.52 -9.97
CA GLY A 95 0.39 4.41 -8.87
C GLY A 95 0.18 3.70 -7.53
N GLN A 96 0.06 2.37 -7.50
CA GLN A 96 0.02 1.59 -6.26
C GLN A 96 1.40 1.55 -5.56
N GLY A 97 2.49 1.87 -6.26
CA GLY A 97 3.82 1.92 -5.64
C GLY A 97 4.42 0.56 -5.22
N ILE A 98 3.77 -0.56 -5.54
CA ILE A 98 4.24 -1.91 -5.15
C ILE A 98 5.49 -2.32 -5.94
N PHE A 99 5.42 -2.26 -7.27
CA PHE A 99 6.50 -2.65 -8.18
C PHE A 99 6.78 -1.51 -9.14
N LYS A 100 8.05 -1.14 -9.28
CA LYS A 100 8.48 -0.09 -10.21
C LYS A 100 8.67 -0.68 -11.62
N PRO A 101 8.24 0.02 -12.69
CA PRO A 101 8.59 -0.35 -14.06
C PRO A 101 10.08 -0.55 -14.20
N GLY A 102 10.48 -1.64 -14.87
CA GLY A 102 11.86 -1.76 -15.32
C GLY A 102 12.17 -0.60 -16.25
N LEU A 103 13.18 0.21 -15.93
CA LEU A 103 13.69 1.22 -16.87
C LEU A 103 14.03 0.48 -18.17
N ILE A 104 13.39 0.86 -19.27
CA ILE A 104 13.79 0.38 -20.60
C ILE A 104 15.26 0.80 -20.75
N PRO A 105 16.21 -0.12 -20.97
CA PRO A 105 17.57 0.27 -21.33
C PRO A 105 17.47 1.12 -22.59
N GLN A 106 17.95 2.36 -22.53
CA GLN A 106 18.11 3.18 -23.74
C GLN A 106 18.87 2.33 -24.77
N PRO A 107 18.41 2.22 -26.02
CA PRO A 107 19.19 1.54 -27.04
C PRO A 107 20.55 2.23 -27.09
N ARG A 108 21.64 1.45 -26.88
CA ARG A 108 23.01 1.96 -27.06
C ARG A 108 23.03 2.64 -28.42
N ALA A 109 23.27 3.95 -28.45
CA ALA A 109 23.55 4.64 -29.69
C ALA A 109 24.68 3.86 -30.36
N ALA A 110 24.38 3.27 -31.52
CA ALA A 110 25.40 2.67 -32.35
C ALA A 110 26.35 3.81 -32.72
N ALA A 111 27.57 3.76 -32.16
CA ALA A 111 28.65 4.59 -32.63
C ALA A 111 28.94 4.15 -34.07
N TRP A 112 28.59 5.01 -35.02
CA TRP A 112 29.11 4.97 -36.37
C TRP A 112 30.47 5.68 -36.39
#